data_AF-A0A3A0B1E3-F1
#
_entry.id   AF-A0A3A0B1E3-F1
#
_cell.length_a   1.000
_cell.length_b   1.000
_cell.length_c   1.000
_cell.angle_alpha   90.00
_cell.angle_beta   90.00
_cell.angle_gamma   90.00
#
_symmetry.space_group_name_H-M   'P 1'
#
loop_
_entity.id
_entity.type
_entity.pdbx_description
1 polymer ?
#
loop_
_entity_poly.entity_id
_entity_poly.type
_entity_poly.pdbx_seq_one_letter_code
_entity_poly.pdbx_strand_id
1 'polypeptide(L)' 'MSQVTPPSGVACINCGRGEDELPLSAWRMAGQSFWICPDCLPYLIHQRSAVMPKWGLAARPASGAPAERGEQDA' A
#
# COMPACT_ATOMS: atom_id res chain seq x y z
N MET A 1 -26.77 -16.21 17.64
CA MET A 1 -25.35 -16.00 17.98
C MET A 1 -24.64 -15.56 16.70
N SER A 2 -24.29 -14.28 16.57
CA SER A 2 -23.37 -13.83 15.53
C SER A 2 -22.40 -12.85 16.17
N GLN A 3 -21.23 -13.36 16.52
CA GLN A 3 -20.13 -12.54 16.99
C GLN A 3 -19.48 -11.94 15.74
N VAL A 4 -19.64 -10.63 15.55
CA VAL A 4 -18.83 -9.84 14.60
C VAL A 4 -17.55 -9.50 15.34
N THR A 5 -16.47 -10.19 15.03
CA THR A 5 -15.14 -9.80 15.51
C THR A 5 -14.56 -8.82 14.49
N PRO A 6 -14.37 -7.53 14.80
CA PRO A 6 -13.64 -6.63 13.90
C PRO A 6 -12.17 -7.06 13.88
N PRO A 7 -11.55 -7.24 12.69
CA PRO A 7 -10.12 -7.50 12.62
C PRO A 7 -9.35 -6.27 13.07
N SER A 8 -8.14 -6.48 13.58
CA SER A 8 -7.16 -5.45 13.89
C SER A 8 -6.99 -4.54 12.65
N GLY A 9 -7.53 -3.32 12.74
CA GLY A 9 -8.24 -2.68 11.62
C GLY A 9 -7.38 -2.17 10.46
N VAL A 10 -7.89 -2.38 9.26
CA VAL A 10 -7.44 -1.68 8.05
C VAL A 10 -7.90 -0.21 8.13
N ALA A 11 -6.99 0.72 7.85
CA ALA A 11 -7.24 2.15 7.99
C ALA A 11 -6.75 2.92 6.76
N CYS A 12 -7.42 4.03 6.44
CA CYS A 12 -6.99 4.92 5.35
C CYS A 12 -5.58 5.46 5.63
N ILE A 13 -4.65 5.26 4.69
CA ILE A 13 -3.26 5.70 4.80
C ILE A 13 -3.11 7.21 5.00
N ASN A 14 -4.12 7.99 4.60
CA ASN A 14 -4.09 9.45 4.71
C ASN A 14 -4.79 9.99 5.96
N CYS A 15 -5.98 9.49 6.32
CA CYS A 15 -6.78 10.05 7.42
C CYS A 15 -6.98 9.14 8.62
N GLY A 16 -6.52 7.88 8.58
CA GLY A 16 -6.59 6.95 9.71
C GLY A 16 -7.97 6.36 10.01
N ARG A 17 -9.05 6.85 9.39
CA ARG A 17 -10.39 6.29 9.55
C ARG A 17 -10.47 4.83 9.08
N GLY A 18 -11.18 4.02 9.85
CA GLY A 18 -11.33 2.58 9.65
C GLY A 18 -12.43 2.19 8.66
N GLU A 19 -12.51 0.90 8.33
CA GLU A 19 -13.56 0.33 7.45
C GLU A 19 -14.96 0.33 8.06
N ASP A 20 -15.06 0.48 9.39
CA ASP A 20 -16.28 0.66 10.16
C ASP A 20 -16.88 2.05 10.01
N GLU A 21 -16.07 3.05 9.63
CA GLU A 21 -16.53 4.43 9.40
C GLU A 21 -16.88 4.70 7.92
N LEU A 22 -16.11 4.15 6.98
CA LEU A 22 -16.30 4.35 5.54
C LEU A 22 -15.62 3.28 4.70
N PRO A 23 -16.06 3.03 3.45
CA PRO A 23 -15.44 2.02 2.60
C PRO A 23 -13.97 2.36 2.32
N LEU A 24 -13.13 1.33 2.34
CA LEU A 24 -11.72 1.43 1.98
C LEU A 24 -11.44 0.63 0.70
N SER A 25 -10.68 1.22 -0.22
CA SER A 25 -10.21 0.55 -1.44
C SER A 25 -8.83 -0.04 -1.23
N ALA A 26 -8.62 -1.28 -1.67
CA ALA A 26 -7.33 -1.98 -1.62
C ALA A 26 -6.45 -1.57 -2.81
N TRP A 27 -5.24 -1.09 -2.55
CA TRP A 27 -4.30 -0.73 -3.60
C TRP A 27 -2.98 -1.45 -3.39
N ARG A 28 -2.32 -1.81 -4.50
CA ARG A 28 -0.99 -2.42 -4.48
C ARG A 28 -0.02 -1.56 -5.28
N MET A 29 1.12 -1.23 -4.69
CA MET A 29 2.20 -0.51 -5.35
C MET A 29 3.54 -1.11 -4.94
N ALA A 30 4.36 -1.46 -5.93
CA ALA A 30 5.66 -2.09 -5.71
C ALA A 30 5.63 -3.24 -4.70
N GLY A 31 4.56 -4.04 -4.73
CA GLY A 31 4.37 -5.18 -3.84
C GLY A 31 4.05 -4.85 -2.38
N GLN A 32 3.84 -3.58 -2.03
CA GLN A 32 3.20 -3.16 -0.78
C GLN A 32 1.70 -2.94 -1.02
N SER A 33 0.88 -3.27 -0.01
CA SER A 33 -0.55 -3.02 -0.03
C SER A 33 -0.88 -1.85 0.90
N PHE A 34 -1.80 -0.99 0.49
CA PHE A 34 -2.32 0.10 1.32
C PHE A 34 -3.81 0.32 1.07
N TRP A 35 -4.45 1.01 2.01
CA TRP A 35 -5.88 1.30 1.98
C TRP A 35 -6.11 2.80 1.86
N ILE A 36 -7.07 3.18 1.02
CA ILE A 36 -7.45 4.58 0.84
C ILE A 36 -8.98 4.71 0.76
N CYS A 37 -9.52 5.72 1.42
CA CYS A 37 -10.95 6.01 1.41
C CYS A 37 -11.36 6.93 0.24
N PRO A 38 -12.64 6.97 -0.16
CA PRO A 38 -13.16 7.84 -1.21
C PRO A 38 -12.88 9.32 -0.98
N ASP A 39 -12.90 9.81 0.26
CA ASP A 39 -12.68 11.22 0.55
C ASP A 39 -11.23 11.65 0.34
N CYS A 40 -10.27 10.74 0.57
CA CYS A 40 -8.84 11.02 0.40
C CYS A 40 -8.32 10.65 -0.99
N LEU A 41 -9.06 9.84 -1.76
CA LEU A 41 -8.67 9.45 -3.10
C LEU A 41 -8.51 10.65 -4.07
N PRO A 42 -9.40 11.67 -4.09
CA PRO A 42 -9.19 12.86 -4.92
C PRO A 42 -7.86 13.56 -4.65
N TYR A 43 -7.43 13.62 -3.38
CA TYR A 43 -6.16 14.24 -3.01
C TYR A 43 -4.97 13.48 -3.62
N LEU A 44 -5.00 12.14 -3.64
CA LEU A 44 -4.03 11.32 -4.34
C LEU A 44 -4.01 11.60 -5.85
N ILE A 45 -5.18 11.66 -6.48
CA ILE A 45 -5.30 11.82 -7.94
C ILE A 45 -4.76 13.18 -8.38
N HIS A 46 -5.08 14.25 -7.65
CA HIS A 46 -4.69 15.61 -8.02
C HIS A 46 -3.29 16.02 -7.53
N GLN A 47 -2.79 15.42 -6.45
CA GLN A 47 -1.53 15.84 -5.81
C GLN A 47 -0.55 14.69 -5.58
N ARG A 48 -0.57 13.68 -6.46
CA ARG A 48 0.22 12.45 -6.36
C ARG A 48 1.68 12.67 -5.94
N SER A 49 2.40 13.55 -6.62
CA SER A 49 3.82 13.80 -6.35
C SER A 49 4.09 14.39 -4.96
N ALA A 50 3.13 15.12 -4.39
CA ALA A 50 3.25 15.72 -3.07
C ALA A 50 2.91 14.76 -1.93
N VAL A 51 2.03 13.77 -2.17
CA VAL A 51 1.52 12.87 -1.12
C VAL A 51 2.28 11.55 -1.05
N MET A 52 2.69 11.00 -2.21
CA MET A 52 3.36 9.71 -2.29
C MET A 52 4.62 9.62 -1.40
N PRO A 53 5.49 10.66 -1.32
CA PRO A 53 6.65 10.63 -0.43
C PRO A 53 6.27 10.59 1.06
N LYS A 54 5.15 11.19 1.44
CA LYS A 54 4.69 11.27 2.85
C LYS A 54 4.17 9.92 3.36
N TRP A 55 3.68 9.08 2.46
CA TRP A 55 3.09 7.79 2.81
C TRP A 55 4.10 6.66 2.97
N GLY A 56 5.39 6.92 2.73
CA GLY A 56 6.45 5.94 2.97
C GLY A 56 6.34 4.66 2.14
N LEU A 57 5.53 4.66 1.07
CA LEU A 57 5.37 3.52 0.16
C LEU A 57 6.58 3.44 -0.76
N ALA A 58 7.67 2.88 -0.25
CA ALA A 58 8.90 2.70 -1.02
C ALA A 58 8.65 1.73 -2.18
N ALA A 59 9.19 2.07 -3.36
CA ALA A 59 9.32 1.10 -4.43
C ALA A 59 10.17 -0.05 -3.90
N ARG A 60 9.59 -1.25 -3.73
CA ARG A 60 10.37 -2.44 -3.44
C ARG A 60 11.44 -2.56 -4.53
N PRO A 61 12.73 -2.71 -4.19
CA PRO A 61 13.72 -3.04 -5.20
C PRO A 61 13.24 -4.31 -5.90
N ALA A 62 13.20 -4.27 -7.23
CA ALA A 62 12.70 -5.36 -8.05
C ALA A 62 13.38 -6.66 -7.58
N SER A 63 12.59 -7.54 -6.97
CA SER A 63 13.06 -8.86 -6.55
C SER A 63 13.27 -9.66 -7.84
N GLY A 64 14.45 -9.49 -8.45
CA GLY A 64 14.74 -10.00 -9.78
C GLY A 64 16.04 -9.47 -10.41
N ALA A 65 17.07 -9.15 -9.62
CA ALA A 65 18.41 -9.21 -10.20
C ALA A 65 18.71 -10.70 -10.46
N PRO A 66 19.03 -11.11 -11.70
CA PRO A 66 19.48 -12.47 -11.94
C PRO A 66 20.74 -12.70 -11.11
N ALA A 67 20.79 -13.84 -10.40
CA ALA A 67 22.02 -14.28 -9.74
C ALA A 67 23.12 -14.35 -10.81
N GLU A 68 24.15 -13.53 -10.64
CA GLU A 68 25.36 -13.58 -11.47
C GLU A 68 25.94 -14.99 -11.33
N ARG A 69 25.72 -15.81 -12.35
CA ARG A 69 26.35 -17.13 -12.47
C ARG A 69 27.81 -16.84 -12.78
N GLY A 70 28.64 -16.90 -11.73
CA GLY A 70 30.09 -16.80 -11.86
C GLY A 70 30.57 -17.81 -12.90
N GLU A 71 31.13 -17.28 -13.98
CA GLU A 71 31.94 -18.01 -14.94
C GLU A 71 33.18 -18.50 -14.19
N GLN A 72 33.22 -19.80 -13.91
CA GLN A 72 34.43 -20.52 -13.51
C GLN A 72 34.69 -21.52 -14.62
N ASP A 73 35.50 -21.10 -15.59
CA ASP A 73 36.09 -22.00 -16.58
C ASP A 73 37.63 -21.94 -16.46
N ALA A 74 38.13 -23.07 -15.95
CA ALA A 74 39.34 -23.83 -16.30
C ALA A 74 40.56 -23.09 -16.88
#